data_AF-A0A9D5UVR5-F1
#
_entry.id   AF-A0A9D5UVR5-F1
#
_cell.length_a   1.000
_cell.length_b   1.000
_cell.length_c   1.000
_cell.angle_alpha   90.00
_cell.angle_beta   90.00
_cell.angle_gamma   90.00
#
_symmetry.space_group_name_H-M   'P 1'
#
loop_
_entity.id
_entity.type
_entity.pdbx_description
1 polymer ?
#
loop_
_entity_poly.entity_id
_entity_poly.type
_entity_poly.pdbx_seq_one_letter_code
_entity_poly.pdbx_strand_id
1 'polypeptide(L)'
;MKWTAALLMMMSWMFAAGAAKAGGSEWHSDFGPVHLDVNPDGSVSGRYSRYQGTLAGQVADDGSLALIWLQPTSERRCRTPQVGTHYWGRVSWRANEDGSRLLGEWSYCDDPTGSGGRWNASLRSGYLP
;
A
#
# COMPACT_ATOMS: atom_id res chain seq x y z
N MET A 1 38.62 41.53 -24.82
CA MET A 1 37.86 40.26 -24.82
C MET A 1 38.78 39.16 -24.29
N LYS A 2 38.53 38.65 -23.08
CA LYS A 2 39.25 37.50 -22.52
C LYS A 2 38.19 36.54 -21.98
N TRP A 3 38.08 35.38 -22.61
CA TRP A 3 37.19 34.30 -22.19
C TRP A 3 38.02 33.31 -21.36
N THR A 4 37.67 33.13 -20.10
CA THR A 4 38.21 32.08 -19.22
C THR A 4 37.36 30.82 -19.40
N ALA A 5 37.97 29.74 -19.87
CA ALA A 5 37.34 28.42 -19.96
C ALA A 5 37.25 27.79 -18.57
N ALA A 6 36.05 27.34 -18.17
CA ALA A 6 35.85 26.52 -16.98
C ALA A 6 35.67 25.05 -17.41
N LEU A 7 36.55 24.19 -16.92
CA LEU A 7 36.55 22.75 -17.13
C LEU A 7 35.62 22.11 -16.07
N LEU A 8 34.50 21.52 -16.51
CA LEU A 8 33.57 20.78 -15.64
C LEU A 8 34.01 19.31 -15.53
N MET A 9 34.47 18.90 -14.34
CA MET A 9 34.57 17.48 -13.98
C MET A 9 33.17 16.94 -13.65
N MET A 10 32.65 16.05 -14.51
CA MET A 10 31.44 15.28 -14.21
C MET A 10 31.82 14.03 -13.40
N MET A 11 31.51 14.04 -12.11
CA MET A 11 31.62 12.88 -11.24
C MET A 11 30.29 12.14 -11.28
N SER A 12 30.23 11.03 -12.02
CA SER A 12 29.04 10.19 -12.11
C SER A 12 28.91 9.34 -10.85
N TRP A 13 27.90 9.59 -10.03
CA TRP A 13 27.48 8.69 -8.95
C TRP A 13 26.58 7.61 -9.54
N MET A 14 27.07 6.37 -9.58
CA MET A 14 26.21 5.22 -9.82
C MET A 14 25.40 4.96 -8.53
N PHE A 15 24.11 5.24 -8.57
CA PHE A 15 23.18 4.77 -7.52
C PHE A 15 22.98 3.26 -7.71
N ALA A 16 23.46 2.45 -6.76
CA ALA A 16 23.04 1.06 -6.67
C ALA A 16 21.62 1.04 -6.10
N ALA A 17 20.62 0.72 -6.92
CA ALA A 17 19.27 0.43 -6.43
C ALA A 17 19.32 -0.91 -5.66
N GLY A 18 19.15 -0.86 -4.35
CA GLY A 18 19.00 -2.06 -3.52
C GLY A 18 17.70 -2.77 -3.89
N ALA A 19 17.77 -4.08 -4.19
CA ALA A 19 16.57 -4.87 -4.46
C ALA A 19 15.70 -4.94 -3.19
N ALA A 20 14.47 -4.45 -3.27
CA ALA A 20 13.49 -4.57 -2.20
C ALA A 20 13.25 -6.05 -1.90
N LYS A 21 13.40 -6.45 -0.63
CA LYS A 21 13.26 -7.84 -0.21
C LYS A 21 11.79 -8.13 0.03
N ALA A 22 11.26 -9.19 -0.61
CA ALA A 22 9.90 -9.65 -0.38
C ALA A 22 9.65 -9.83 1.13
N GLY A 23 8.58 -9.23 1.64
CA GLY A 23 8.28 -9.16 3.08
C GLY A 23 6.82 -9.50 3.36
N GLY A 24 6.60 -10.42 4.30
CA GLY A 24 5.29 -10.73 4.87
C GLY A 24 5.13 -10.07 6.23
N SER A 25 3.95 -9.54 6.52
CA SER A 25 3.66 -8.85 7.79
C SER A 25 2.24 -9.15 8.29
N GLU A 26 2.13 -9.26 9.62
CA GLU A 26 0.88 -9.48 10.35
C GLU A 26 0.55 -8.23 11.15
N TRP A 27 -0.71 -7.82 11.13
CA TRP A 27 -1.18 -6.58 11.71
C TRP A 27 -2.47 -6.78 12.51
N HIS A 28 -2.60 -6.03 13.60
CA HIS A 28 -3.88 -5.80 14.26
C HIS A 28 -4.52 -4.55 13.68
N SER A 29 -5.71 -4.64 13.09
CA SER A 29 -6.38 -3.49 12.47
C SER A 29 -7.80 -3.24 12.98
N ASP A 30 -8.33 -2.05 12.69
CA ASP A 30 -9.70 -1.65 13.01
C ASP A 30 -10.77 -2.63 12.47
N PHE A 31 -10.45 -3.36 11.40
CA PHE A 31 -11.32 -4.35 10.76
C PHE A 31 -10.89 -5.80 10.98
N GLY A 32 -10.05 -6.05 12.00
CA GLY A 32 -9.55 -7.37 12.38
C GLY A 32 -8.11 -7.63 11.90
N PRO A 33 -7.59 -8.85 12.09
CA PRO A 33 -6.23 -9.20 11.70
C PRO A 33 -6.03 -9.05 10.18
N VAL A 34 -4.90 -8.47 9.79
CA VAL A 34 -4.48 -8.30 8.40
C VAL A 34 -3.13 -8.97 8.18
N HIS A 35 -3.02 -9.76 7.11
CA HIS A 35 -1.75 -10.22 6.57
C HIS A 35 -1.46 -9.50 5.26
N LEU A 36 -0.24 -8.99 5.09
CA LEU A 36 0.23 -8.34 3.86
C LEU A 36 1.51 -9.01 3.38
N ASP A 37 1.56 -9.29 2.08
CA ASP A 37 2.75 -9.71 1.35
C ASP A 37 3.09 -8.62 0.34
N VAL A 38 4.30 -8.06 0.44
CA VAL A 38 4.84 -7.09 -0.51
C VAL A 38 5.95 -7.76 -1.31
N ASN A 39 5.77 -7.82 -2.63
CA ASN A 39 6.73 -8.39 -3.55
C ASN A 39 7.78 -7.36 -3.99
N PRO A 40 8.95 -7.80 -4.51
CA PRO A 40 10.01 -6.91 -4.95
C PRO A 40 9.63 -5.96 -6.09
N ASP A 41 8.58 -6.31 -6.85
CA ASP A 41 8.03 -5.48 -7.93
C ASP A 41 7.02 -4.43 -7.44
N GLY A 42 6.85 -4.31 -6.12
CA GLY A 42 5.92 -3.40 -5.48
C GLY A 42 4.50 -3.95 -5.35
N SER A 43 4.19 -5.12 -5.92
CA SER A 43 2.85 -5.70 -5.82
C SER A 43 2.54 -6.13 -4.39
N VAL A 44 1.35 -5.76 -3.95
CA VAL A 44 0.87 -6.04 -2.59
C VAL A 44 -0.33 -6.95 -2.68
N SER A 45 -0.31 -8.04 -1.90
CA SER A 45 -1.47 -8.89 -1.68
C SER A 45 -1.71 -9.04 -0.19
N GLY A 46 -2.95 -9.37 0.19
CA GLY A 46 -3.26 -9.54 1.60
C GLY A 46 -4.62 -10.14 1.86
N ARG A 47 -4.86 -10.40 3.14
CA ARG A 47 -6.13 -10.93 3.65
C ARG A 47 -6.50 -10.25 4.96
N TYR A 48 -7.79 -10.03 5.16
CA TYR A 48 -8.32 -9.53 6.43
C TYR A 48 -9.50 -10.40 6.86
N SER A 49 -9.23 -11.27 7.83
CA SER A 49 -9.97 -12.52 8.03
C SER A 49 -11.38 -12.33 8.56
N ARG A 50 -11.64 -11.26 9.32
CA ARG A 50 -12.95 -10.97 9.94
C ARG A 50 -14.11 -10.97 8.93
N TYR A 51 -13.83 -10.55 7.69
CA TYR A 51 -14.83 -10.43 6.64
C TYR A 51 -14.57 -11.35 5.45
N GLN A 52 -13.69 -12.35 5.60
CA GLN A 52 -13.22 -13.19 4.50
C GLN A 52 -12.68 -12.34 3.33
N GLY A 53 -12.08 -11.20 3.66
CA GLY A 53 -11.71 -10.20 2.67
C GLY A 53 -10.29 -10.38 2.17
N THR A 54 -10.06 -9.96 0.92
CA THR A 54 -8.74 -9.92 0.29
C THR A 54 -8.34 -8.48 -0.04
N LEU A 55 -7.04 -8.26 -0.09
CA LEU A 55 -6.42 -7.00 -0.46
C LEU A 55 -5.50 -7.24 -1.66
N ALA A 56 -5.52 -6.34 -2.63
CA ALA A 56 -4.62 -6.38 -3.77
C ALA A 56 -4.30 -4.96 -4.23
N GLY A 57 -3.05 -4.69 -4.58
CA GLY A 57 -2.65 -3.38 -5.09
C GLY A 57 -1.15 -3.25 -5.25
N GLN A 58 -0.66 -2.02 -5.06
CA GLN A 58 0.73 -1.66 -5.31
C GLN A 58 1.24 -0.70 -4.24
N VAL A 59 2.55 -0.70 -4.03
CA VAL A 59 3.25 0.42 -3.38
C VAL A 59 3.28 1.59 -4.38
N ALA A 60 2.74 2.74 -3.99
CA ALA A 60 2.75 3.97 -4.76
C ALA A 60 4.10 4.69 -4.63
N ASP A 61 4.36 5.64 -5.53
CA ASP A 61 5.62 6.41 -5.59
C ASP A 61 5.92 7.19 -4.30
N ASP A 62 4.88 7.54 -3.52
CA ASP A 62 5.00 8.23 -2.24
C ASP A 62 5.22 7.29 -1.04
N GLY A 63 5.36 5.98 -1.31
CA GLY A 63 5.53 4.93 -0.32
C GLY A 63 4.23 4.47 0.35
N SER A 64 3.06 4.99 -0.08
CA SER A 64 1.78 4.48 0.41
C SER A 64 1.41 3.15 -0.26
N LEU A 65 0.70 2.28 0.45
CA LEU A 65 0.08 1.09 -0.12
C LEU A 65 -1.28 1.49 -0.68
N ALA A 66 -1.43 1.51 -2.00
CA ALA A 66 -2.67 1.80 -2.68
C ALA A 66 -3.36 0.48 -3.07
N LEU A 67 -4.37 0.08 -2.30
CA LEU A 67 -4.99 -1.25 -2.39
C LEU A 67 -6.48 -1.18 -2.72
N ILE A 68 -7.00 -2.27 -3.26
CA ILE A 68 -8.42 -2.58 -3.34
C ILE A 68 -8.73 -3.66 -2.31
N TRP A 69 -9.76 -3.42 -1.49
CA TRP A 69 -10.33 -4.45 -0.64
C TRP A 69 -11.52 -5.12 -1.36
N LEU A 70 -11.65 -6.43 -1.22
CA LEU A 70 -12.68 -7.26 -1.85
C LEU A 70 -13.33 -8.15 -0.79
N GLN A 71 -14.65 -8.30 -0.84
CA GLN A 71 -15.41 -9.17 0.07
C GLN A 71 -16.48 -9.97 -0.68
N PRO A 72 -16.95 -11.09 -0.11
CA PRO A 72 -18.16 -11.77 -0.59
C PRO A 72 -19.43 -10.93 -0.43
N THR A 73 -19.49 -10.10 0.61
CA THR A 73 -20.62 -9.21 0.92
C THR A 73 -20.16 -8.02 1.75
N SER A 74 -20.84 -6.88 1.61
CA SER A 74 -20.65 -5.69 2.42
C SER A 74 -21.93 -4.85 2.46
N GLU A 75 -21.96 -3.82 3.30
CA GLU A 75 -23.09 -2.90 3.42
C GLU A 75 -23.42 -2.17 2.10
N ARG A 76 -22.43 -2.00 1.22
CA ARG A 76 -22.60 -1.28 -0.04
C ARG A 76 -22.18 -2.12 -1.24
N ARG A 77 -23.16 -2.43 -2.09
CA ARG A 77 -22.94 -3.08 -3.39
C ARG A 77 -22.53 -2.05 -4.44
N CYS A 78 -21.39 -2.25 -5.06
CA CYS A 78 -20.89 -1.45 -6.18
C CYS A 78 -21.59 -1.81 -7.49
N ARG A 79 -21.72 -0.82 -8.37
CA ARG A 79 -22.34 -1.00 -9.69
C ARG A 79 -21.53 -1.95 -10.57
N THR A 80 -20.22 -1.74 -10.64
CA THR A 80 -19.27 -2.54 -11.40
C THR A 80 -18.62 -3.59 -10.49
N PRO A 81 -18.48 -4.84 -10.93
CA PRO A 81 -17.73 -5.82 -10.17
C PRO A 81 -16.21 -5.61 -10.32
N GLN A 82 -15.45 -5.97 -9.29
CA GLN A 82 -14.01 -6.12 -9.31
C GLN A 82 -13.67 -7.56 -8.92
N VAL A 83 -12.82 -8.22 -9.72
CA VAL A 83 -12.33 -9.58 -9.45
C VAL A 83 -13.47 -10.54 -9.03
N GLY A 84 -14.60 -10.49 -9.74
CA GLY A 84 -15.75 -11.38 -9.52
C GLY A 84 -16.70 -11.01 -8.36
N THR A 85 -16.47 -9.92 -7.62
CA THR A 85 -17.40 -9.43 -6.57
C THR A 85 -17.88 -8.00 -6.82
N HIS A 86 -19.11 -7.70 -6.40
CA HIS A 86 -19.64 -6.34 -6.35
C HIS A 86 -19.36 -5.63 -5.02
N TYR A 87 -18.67 -6.26 -4.08
CA TYR A 87 -18.42 -5.69 -2.75
C TYR A 87 -16.94 -5.42 -2.61
N TRP A 88 -16.56 -4.19 -2.97
CA TRP A 88 -15.17 -3.77 -3.02
C TRP A 88 -15.04 -2.29 -2.72
N GLY A 89 -13.81 -1.86 -2.49
CA GLY A 89 -13.48 -0.44 -2.35
C GLY A 89 -11.98 -0.21 -2.29
N ARG A 90 -11.57 1.01 -1.97
CA ARG A 90 -10.16 1.43 -1.97
C ARG A 90 -9.63 1.53 -0.54
N VAL A 91 -8.34 1.28 -0.37
CA VAL A 91 -7.57 1.54 0.84
C VAL A 91 -6.31 2.29 0.44
N SER A 92 -5.95 3.31 1.22
CA SER A 92 -4.59 3.83 1.25
C SER A 92 -4.03 3.65 2.64
N TRP A 93 -2.86 3.04 2.74
CA TRP A 93 -2.11 2.92 3.97
C TRP A 93 -0.75 3.56 3.85
N ARG A 94 -0.31 4.24 4.89
CA ARG A 94 1.07 4.71 5.02
C ARG A 94 1.65 4.22 6.33
N ALA A 95 2.84 3.63 6.25
CA ALA A 95 3.60 3.31 7.45
C ALA A 95 4.04 4.61 8.15
N ASN A 96 3.98 4.63 9.48
CA ASN A 96 4.65 5.67 10.26
C ASN A 96 6.17 5.48 10.22
N GLU A 97 6.91 6.44 10.77
CA GLU A 97 8.38 6.51 10.64
C GLU A 97 9.12 5.26 11.13
N ASP A 98 8.62 4.59 12.17
CA ASP A 98 9.22 3.38 12.73
C ASP A 98 8.66 2.07 12.15
N GLY A 99 7.71 2.16 11.21
CA GLY A 99 7.05 1.02 10.57
C GLY A 99 6.13 0.21 11.49
N SER A 100 5.88 0.65 12.73
CA SER A 100 5.05 -0.09 13.69
C SER A 100 3.54 0.13 13.51
N ARG A 101 3.14 1.11 12.70
CA ARG A 101 1.73 1.46 12.46
C ARG A 101 1.47 1.74 11.00
N LEU A 102 0.32 1.26 10.51
CA LEU A 102 -0.30 1.72 9.29
C LEU A 102 -1.38 2.74 9.63
N LEU A 103 -1.23 3.94 9.09
CA LEU A 103 -2.23 5.00 9.13
C LEU A 103 -3.00 4.94 7.82
N GLY A 104 -4.31 4.69 7.89
CA GLY A 104 -5.07 4.41 6.68
C GLY A 104 -6.44 5.02 6.59
N GLU A 105 -6.89 5.04 5.35
CA GLU A 105 -8.18 5.54 4.91
C GLU A 105 -8.77 4.53 3.95
N TRP A 106 -10.10 4.43 3.93
CA TRP A 106 -10.79 3.53 3.03
C TRP A 106 -12.04 4.16 2.43
N SER A 107 -12.53 3.56 1.36
CA SER A 107 -13.79 3.92 0.73
C SER A 107 -14.44 2.69 0.14
N TYR A 108 -15.69 2.82 -0.28
CA TYR A 108 -16.38 1.83 -1.09
C TYR A 108 -16.30 2.20 -2.57
N CYS A 109 -16.26 1.21 -3.45
CA CYS A 109 -16.33 1.40 -4.89
C CYS A 109 -15.31 2.45 -5.41
N ASP A 110 -15.75 3.32 -6.31
CA ASP A 110 -14.95 4.39 -6.90
C ASP A 110 -14.90 5.67 -6.05
N ASP A 111 -15.46 5.68 -4.85
CA ASP A 111 -15.43 6.87 -4.02
C ASP A 111 -13.99 7.21 -3.61
N PRO A 112 -13.67 8.51 -3.42
CA PRO A 112 -12.37 8.91 -2.91
C PRO A 112 -12.04 8.20 -1.60
N THR A 113 -10.81 7.71 -1.48
CA THR A 113 -10.29 7.13 -0.24
C THR A 113 -10.51 8.11 0.92
N GLY A 114 -10.95 7.62 2.08
CA GLY A 114 -11.27 8.42 3.26
C GLY A 114 -12.76 8.70 3.43
N SER A 115 -13.57 8.57 2.37
CA SER A 115 -15.03 8.69 2.46
C SER A 115 -15.71 7.60 3.31
N GLY A 116 -15.10 6.42 3.44
CA GLY A 116 -15.53 5.36 4.36
C GLY A 116 -14.99 5.54 5.78
N GLY A 117 -13.99 6.39 5.97
CA GLY A 117 -13.34 6.68 7.25
C GLY A 117 -11.93 6.12 7.35
N ARG A 118 -11.50 5.90 8.60
CA ARG A 118 -10.16 5.41 8.93
C ARG A 118 -10.12 3.89 8.94
N TRP A 119 -8.97 3.36 8.54
CA TRP A 119 -8.59 1.97 8.75
C TRP A 119 -7.13 1.97 9.18
N ASN A 120 -6.86 1.91 10.47
CA ASN A 120 -5.52 1.87 11.00
C ASN A 120 -5.12 0.45 11.37
N ALA A 121 -3.82 0.21 11.45
CA ALA A 121 -3.29 -1.04 11.95
C ALA A 121 -1.99 -0.84 12.76
N SER A 122 -1.70 -1.76 13.68
CA SER A 122 -0.43 -1.86 14.39
C SER A 122 0.26 -3.18 14.07
N LEU A 123 1.57 -3.13 13.90
CA LEU A 123 2.39 -4.26 13.52
C LEU A 123 2.39 -5.29 14.65
N ARG A 124 2.14 -6.55 14.29
CA ARG A 124 2.22 -7.69 15.20
C ARG A 124 3.53 -8.47 15.00
N SER A 125 3.88 -8.73 13.74
CA SER A 125 5.12 -9.43 13.38
C SER A 125 5.45 -9.22 11.89
N GLY A 126 6.71 -9.45 11.52
CA GLY A 126 7.20 -9.24 10.16
C GLY A 126 7.62 -7.79 9.94
N TYR A 127 7.66 -7.35 8.69
CA TYR A 127 7.98 -5.97 8.32
C TYR A 127 7.37 -5.64 6.94
N LEU A 128 7.13 -4.36 6.68
CA LEU A 128 6.91 -3.84 5.32
C LEU A 128 8.26 -3.33 4.79
N PRO A 129 8.67 -3.76 3.58
CA PRO A 129 9.93 -3.33 2.98
C PRO A 129 9.93 -1.86 2.56
#